data_AF-A0A2T2U0T1-F1
#
_entry.id   AF-A0A2T2U0T1-F1
#
_cell.length_a   1.000
_cell.length_b   1.000
_cell.length_c   1.000
_cell.angle_alpha   90.00
_cell.angle_beta   90.00
_cell.angle_gamma   90.00
#
_symmetry.space_group_name_H-M   'P 1'
#
loop_
_entity.id
_entity.type
_entity.pdbx_description
1 polymer ?
#
loop_
_entity_poly.entity_id
_entity_poly.type
_entity_poly.pdbx_seq_one_letter_code
_entity_poly.pdbx_strand_id
1 'polypeptide(L)' 'DTKGGDALLKDFKDQFETNLFTDAEGSLAYLARNDWRLERTVEDWPALTFRATKEHV' A
#
# COMPACT_ATOMS: atom_id res chain seq x y z
N ASP A 1 -0.69 -12.07 -18.38
CA ASP A 1 -1.91 -11.32 -18.07
C ASP A 1 -1.67 -10.27 -17.00
N THR A 2 -1.47 -9.00 -17.38
CA THR A 2 -1.14 -7.90 -16.45
C THR A 2 -2.36 -7.35 -15.70
N LYS A 3 -3.58 -7.77 -16.09
CA LYS A 3 -4.85 -7.18 -15.64
C LYS A 3 -5.20 -7.41 -14.15
N GLY A 4 -4.59 -8.38 -13.49
CA GLY A 4 -4.90 -8.73 -12.09
C GLY A 4 -4.26 -7.79 -11.06
N GLY A 5 -3.02 -7.35 -11.31
CA GLY A 5 -2.27 -6.52 -10.36
C GLY A 5 -2.76 -5.06 -10.32
N ASP A 6 -3.08 -4.49 -11.48
CA ASP A 6 -3.56 -3.10 -11.57
C ASP A 6 -4.94 -2.92 -10.93
N ALA A 7 -5.84 -3.90 -11.10
CA ALA A 7 -7.16 -3.89 -10.48
C ALA A 7 -7.05 -3.99 -8.95
N LEU A 8 -6.21 -4.91 -8.46
CA LEU A 8 -5.96 -5.07 -7.03
C LEU A 8 -5.39 -3.79 -6.40
N LEU A 9 -4.40 -3.18 -7.05
CA LEU A 9 -3.80 -1.94 -6.56
C LEU A 9 -4.80 -0.78 -6.59
N LYS A 10 -5.68 -0.73 -7.59
CA LYS A 10 -6.75 0.27 -7.66
C LYS A 10 -7.75 0.09 -6.51
N ASP A 11 -8.21 -1.12 -6.26
CA ASP A 11 -9.16 -1.39 -5.17
C ASP A 11 -8.57 -1.01 -3.80
N PHE A 12 -7.28 -1.30 -3.61
CA PHE A 12 -6.54 -0.87 -2.42
C PHE A 12 -6.47 0.66 -2.31
N LYS A 13 -6.18 1.35 -3.42
CA LYS A 13 -6.14 2.82 -3.46
C LYS A 13 -7.48 3.45 -3.13
N ASP A 14 -8.55 2.90 -3.68
CA ASP A 14 -9.91 3.39 -3.43
C ASP A 14 -10.34 3.15 -1.98
N GLN A 15 -9.96 2.01 -1.38
CA GLN A 15 -10.32 1.69 0.00
C GLN A 15 -9.52 2.51 1.04
N PHE A 16 -8.25 2.80 0.76
CA PHE A 16 -7.34 3.44 1.71
C PHE A 16 -6.92 4.85 1.31
N GLU A 17 -7.65 5.51 0.41
CA GLU A 17 -7.36 6.84 -0.12
C GLU A 17 -6.96 7.84 0.97
N THR A 18 -7.68 7.85 2.10
CA THR A 18 -7.42 8.78 3.22
C THR A 18 -6.11 8.53 3.96
N ASN A 19 -5.56 7.32 3.82
CA ASN A 19 -4.34 6.86 4.49
C ASN A 19 -3.19 6.67 3.49
N LEU A 20 -3.39 7.05 2.22
CA LEU A 20 -2.39 6.94 1.17
C LEU A 20 -1.79 8.30 0.87
N PHE A 21 -0.46 8.31 0.83
CA PHE A 21 0.33 9.50 0.60
C PHE A 21 1.36 9.21 -0.47
N THR A 22 1.71 10.24 -1.22
CA THR A 22 2.77 10.18 -2.21
C THR A 22 3.98 10.93 -1.65
N ASP A 23 5.14 10.27 -1.60
CA ASP A 23 6.37 10.93 -1.18
C ASP A 23 6.91 11.88 -2.28
N ALA A 24 7.98 12.63 -1.96
CA ALA A 24 8.59 13.58 -2.89
C ALA A 24 9.14 12.93 -4.19
N GLU A 25 9.31 11.60 -4.19
CA GLU A 25 9.81 10.82 -5.32
C GLU A 25 8.67 10.12 -6.08
N GLY A 26 7.41 10.41 -5.76
CA GLY A 26 6.25 9.82 -6.44
C GLY A 26 5.91 8.40 -5.98
N SER A 27 6.49 7.91 -4.89
CA SER A 27 6.21 6.58 -4.36
C SER A 27 5.02 6.58 -3.41
N LEU A 28 4.21 5.52 -3.50
CA LEU A 28 3.01 5.36 -2.69
C LEU A 28 3.37 4.82 -1.30
N ALA A 29 3.00 5.57 -0.28
CA ALA A 29 3.15 5.22 1.12
C ALA A 29 1.78 5.04 1.77
N TYR A 30 1.59 3.92 2.46
CA TYR A 30 0.40 3.66 3.26
C TYR A 30 0.70 3.96 4.73
N LEU A 31 0.00 4.95 5.30
CA LEU A 31 0.12 5.34 6.69
C LEU A 31 -1.07 4.79 7.48
N ALA A 32 -0.89 3.59 8.04
CA ALA A 32 -1.87 3.01 8.95
C ALA A 32 -2.00 3.84 10.24
N ARG A 33 -3.19 3.80 10.86
CA ARG A 33 -3.46 4.52 12.11
C ARG A 33 -2.62 4.02 13.30
N ASN A 34 -2.25 2.74 13.28
CA ASN A 34 -1.41 2.07 14.28
C ASN A 34 -0.89 0.74 13.70
N ASP A 35 0.05 0.12 14.41
CA ASP A 35 0.72 -1.11 13.99
C ASP A 35 -0.24 -2.28 13.78
N TRP A 36 -1.19 -2.48 14.70
CA TRP A 36 -2.20 -3.54 14.56
C TRP A 36 -3.03 -3.41 13.27
N ARG A 37 -3.39 -2.17 12.87
CA ARG A 37 -4.07 -1.94 11.60
C ARG A 37 -3.16 -2.18 10.41
N LEU A 38 -1.88 -1.88 10.52
CA LEU A 38 -0.91 -2.18 9.46
C LEU A 38 -0.83 -3.70 9.25
N GLU A 39 -0.59 -4.46 10.31
CA GLU A 39 -0.50 -5.93 10.28
C GLU A 39 -1.75 -6.55 9.66
N ARG A 40 -2.93 -6.15 10.14
CA ARG A 40 -4.20 -6.62 9.58
C ARG A 40 -4.36 -6.25 8.10
N THR A 41 -3.94 -5.05 7.68
CA THR A 41 -4.01 -4.66 6.27
C THR A 41 -3.11 -5.55 5.40
N VAL A 42 -1.93 -5.92 5.90
CA VAL A 42 -1.01 -6.83 5.19
C VAL A 42 -1.61 -8.23 5.08
N GLU A 43 -2.27 -8.73 6.14
CA GLU A 43 -2.97 -10.02 6.13
C GLU A 43 -4.18 -10.04 5.18
N ASP A 44 -4.96 -8.96 5.15
CA ASP A 44 -6.13 -8.81 4.28
C ASP A 44 -5.73 -8.65 2.79
N TRP A 45 -4.51 -8.19 2.51
CA TRP A 45 -3.99 -7.93 1.17
C TRP A 45 -2.67 -8.70 0.88
N PRO A 46 -2.67 -10.04 0.92
CA PRO A 46 -1.45 -10.85 0.82
C PRO A 46 -0.81 -10.80 -0.57
N ALA A 47 -1.56 -10.36 -1.59
CA ALA A 47 -1.07 -10.17 -2.95
C ALA A 47 -0.34 -8.83 -3.15
N LEU A 48 -0.40 -7.91 -2.18
CA LEU A 48 0.36 -6.66 -2.18
C LEU A 48 1.63 -6.81 -1.34
N THR A 49 2.73 -6.19 -1.79
CA THR A 49 3.98 -6.17 -1.03
C THR A 49 4.15 -4.83 -0.32
N PHE A 50 4.18 -4.87 1.01
CA PHE A 50 4.47 -3.71 1.86
C PHE A 50 5.93 -3.74 2.28
N ARG A 51 6.69 -2.69 1.96
CA ARG A 51 8.11 -2.56 2.36
C ARG A 51 8.23 -1.61 3.54
N ALA A 52 8.87 -2.06 4.62
CA ALA A 52 9.10 -1.24 5.82
C ALA A 52 10.22 -0.21 5.60
N THR A 53 11.12 -0.46 4.67
CA THR A 53 12.22 0.45 4.30
C THR A 53 12.25 0.62 2.79
N LYS A 54 12.51 1.86 2.35
CA LYS A 54 12.82 2.19 0.96
C LYS A 54 14.30 2.54 0.89
N GLU A 55 15.03 1.94 -0.04
CA GLU A 55 16.41 2.32 -0.31
C GLU A 55 16.43 3.77 -0.83
N HIS A 56 17.12 4.65 -0.11
CA HIS A 56 17.41 6.01 -0.56
C HIS A 56 18.73 5.94 -1.35
N VAL A 57 18.69 6.31 -2.64
CA VAL A 57 19.87 6.26 -3.54
C VAL A 57 20.68 7.54 -3.41
#